data_AF-R9H1B6-F1
#
_entry.id   AF-R9H1B6-F1
#
_cell.length_a   1.000
_cell.length_b   1.000
_cell.length_c   1.000
_cell.angle_alpha   90.00
_cell.angle_beta   90.00
_cell.angle_gamma   90.00
#
_symmetry.space_group_name_H-M   'P 1'
#
loop_
_entity.id
_entity.type
_entity.pdbx_description
1 polymer ?
#
loop_
_entity_poly.entity_id
_entity_poly.type
_entity_poly.pdbx_seq_one_letter_code
_entity_poly.pdbx_strand_id
1 'polypeptide(L)'
;MDAQGLRLINALKQCILATKKDGTPLYSDREQYIFSELYGLEGNEIQNMISLGDKLGLSRERIRQLKVKVFKKFGILRKRNIPAIIEIDNLLTNNHQINIDEVHDFACYLKKFQESYLSEYPIETLLDLAQLYFKQDYSIIKTWKREIKETSTIFPKKQNSQLTDIINKIIWFDHVKSWTLEEIHQITPHRNYDPNKKYLESEAGEFYSNKLQRNVFYESMLEKKFYKRLEKSHEVIYYAEQGITITYDRGKYTPDAIVFLDDGKGFVVEIKPLTEMANQSVQKKLKALLDFCKETGLGATLTDGRTDINHIFETIPNLAFEESILQSLKEFKKLTYGKVNELKNKYQATTIHLLQCIIKNNLSYNSMPTLIWKTKKPIICDLLLSPENKMLLKGSTDIINNDKT
;
A
#
# COMPACT_ATOMS: atom_id res chain seq x y z
N MET A 1 -1.88 -1.27 5.55
CA MET A 1 -2.04 -2.61 6.18
C MET A 1 -2.98 -3.46 5.33
N ASP A 2 -2.68 -4.74 5.10
CA ASP A 2 -3.55 -5.63 4.31
C ASP A 2 -4.54 -6.43 5.20
N ALA A 3 -5.25 -7.39 4.62
CA ALA A 3 -6.27 -8.17 5.30
C ALA A 3 -5.73 -9.02 6.47
N GLN A 4 -4.54 -9.61 6.38
CA GLN A 4 -4.01 -10.41 7.49
C GLN A 4 -3.45 -9.52 8.60
N GLY A 5 -2.79 -8.41 8.25
CA GLY A 5 -2.35 -7.43 9.24
C GLY A 5 -3.55 -6.90 10.04
N LEU A 6 -4.64 -6.56 9.34
CA LEU A 6 -5.87 -6.09 9.97
C LEU A 6 -6.52 -7.16 10.86
N ARG A 7 -6.45 -8.45 10.47
CA ARG A 7 -6.91 -9.57 11.31
C ARG A 7 -6.13 -9.65 12.63
N LEU A 8 -4.81 -9.51 12.61
CA LEU A 8 -4.01 -9.49 13.84
C LEU A 8 -4.42 -8.35 14.76
N ILE A 9 -4.53 -7.13 14.21
CA ILE A 9 -4.92 -5.94 14.97
C ILE A 9 -6.33 -6.08 15.56
N ASN A 10 -7.29 -6.55 14.76
CA ASN A 10 -8.64 -6.79 15.23
C ASN A 10 -8.69 -7.85 16.34
N ALA A 11 -7.92 -8.94 16.19
CA ALA A 11 -7.86 -9.98 17.21
C ALA A 11 -7.25 -9.46 18.53
N LEU A 12 -6.20 -8.64 18.47
CA LEU A 12 -5.64 -7.96 19.63
C LEU A 12 -6.65 -7.02 20.29
N LYS A 13 -7.39 -6.24 19.50
CA LYS A 13 -8.45 -5.35 19.98
C LYS A 13 -9.58 -6.11 20.68
N GLN A 14 -10.05 -7.21 20.08
CA GLN A 14 -11.06 -8.07 20.72
C GLN A 14 -10.57 -8.67 22.04
N CYS A 15 -9.28 -9.00 22.15
CA CYS A 15 -8.71 -9.49 23.41
C CYS A 15 -8.79 -8.45 24.52
N ILE A 16 -8.45 -7.19 24.27
CA ILE A 16 -8.47 -6.13 25.31
C ILE A 16 -9.89 -5.65 25.66
N LEU A 17 -10.88 -5.91 24.80
CA LEU A 17 -12.30 -5.67 25.06
C LEU A 17 -13.02 -6.83 25.76
N ALA A 18 -12.31 -7.93 26.05
CA ALA A 18 -12.91 -9.10 26.67
C ALA A 18 -13.47 -8.83 28.07
N THR A 19 -14.53 -9.55 28.43
CA THR A 19 -15.20 -9.46 29.73
C THR A 19 -14.89 -10.66 30.63
N LYS A 20 -15.12 -10.49 31.93
CA LYS A 20 -15.15 -11.57 32.92
C LYS A 20 -16.48 -12.32 32.82
N LYS A 21 -16.61 -13.42 33.57
CA LYS A 21 -17.85 -14.24 33.58
C LYS A 21 -19.07 -13.46 34.05
N ASP A 22 -18.88 -12.45 34.90
CA ASP A 22 -19.92 -11.57 35.43
C ASP A 22 -20.27 -10.40 34.49
N GLY A 23 -19.72 -10.39 33.27
CA GLY A 23 -19.96 -9.33 32.28
C GLY A 23 -19.10 -8.07 32.47
N THR A 24 -18.35 -7.94 33.57
CA THR A 24 -17.49 -6.77 33.79
C THR A 24 -16.25 -6.80 32.90
N PRO A 25 -15.68 -5.64 32.48
CA PRO A 25 -14.46 -5.60 31.68
C PRO A 25 -13.29 -6.33 32.36
N LEU A 26 -12.55 -7.14 31.59
CA LEU A 26 -11.34 -7.80 32.08
C LEU A 26 -10.17 -6.81 32.23
N TYR A 27 -10.16 -5.78 31.40
CA TYR A 27 -9.13 -4.73 31.35
C TYR A 27 -9.74 -3.39 31.73
N SER A 28 -9.00 -2.57 32.48
CA SER A 28 -9.43 -1.20 32.73
C SER A 28 -9.26 -0.33 31.49
N ASP A 29 -10.00 0.77 31.38
CA ASP A 29 -9.89 1.72 30.26
C ASP A 29 -8.46 2.20 30.05
N ARG A 30 -7.72 2.40 31.15
CA ARG A 30 -6.30 2.78 31.11
C ARG A 30 -5.41 1.68 30.50
N GLU A 31 -5.67 0.42 30.83
CA GLU A 31 -4.92 -0.72 30.26
C GLU A 31 -5.23 -0.87 28.77
N GLN A 32 -6.51 -0.74 28.39
CA GLN A 32 -6.95 -0.77 26.99
C GLN A 32 -6.30 0.36 26.19
N TYR A 33 -6.39 1.60 26.67
CA TYR A 33 -5.83 2.78 26.02
C TYR A 33 -4.31 2.65 25.81
N ILE A 34 -3.56 2.31 26.85
CA ILE A 34 -2.10 2.19 26.75
C ILE A 34 -1.72 1.10 25.76
N PHE A 35 -2.41 -0.04 25.77
CA PHE A 35 -2.13 -1.13 24.85
C PHE A 35 -2.45 -0.73 23.39
N SER A 36 -3.57 -0.05 23.17
CA SER A 36 -3.96 0.46 21.85
C SER A 36 -2.94 1.43 21.27
N GLU A 37 -2.39 2.35 22.07
CA GLU A 37 -1.40 3.33 21.60
C GLU A 37 -0.02 2.69 21.34
N LEU A 38 0.39 1.72 22.16
CA LEU A 38 1.70 1.04 22.01
C LEU A 38 1.74 0.05 20.85
N TYR A 39 0.58 -0.48 20.42
CA TYR A 39 0.49 -1.46 19.35
C TYR A 39 -0.40 -1.01 18.19
N GLY A 40 -0.77 0.27 18.12
CA GLY A 40 -1.45 0.88 16.97
C GLY A 40 -2.86 0.33 16.67
N LEU A 41 -3.61 -0.09 17.70
CA LEU A 41 -4.87 -0.85 17.50
C LEU A 41 -6.03 -0.03 16.93
N GLU A 42 -5.97 1.30 17.06
CA GLU A 42 -6.99 2.22 16.54
C GLU A 42 -6.59 2.86 15.20
N GLY A 43 -5.51 2.38 14.57
CA GLY A 43 -4.96 2.98 13.35
C GLY A 43 -4.17 4.28 13.60
N ASN A 44 -4.00 4.67 14.86
CA ASN A 44 -3.14 5.78 15.28
C ASN A 44 -1.65 5.44 15.10
N GLU A 45 -0.81 6.47 15.03
CA GLU A 45 0.63 6.31 15.06
C GLU A 45 1.09 5.62 16.36
N ILE A 46 1.91 4.57 16.22
CA ILE A 46 2.41 3.78 17.35
C ILE A 46 3.28 4.68 18.24
N GLN A 47 2.85 4.83 19.50
CA GLN A 47 3.57 5.61 20.49
C GLN A 47 4.65 4.76 21.17
N ASN A 48 5.75 5.39 21.55
CA ASN A 48 6.75 4.74 22.40
C ASN A 48 6.41 4.95 23.89
N MET A 49 7.02 4.14 24.77
CA MET A 49 6.70 4.18 26.21
C MET A 49 7.10 5.49 26.90
N ILE A 50 8.04 6.25 26.34
CA ILE A 50 8.47 7.54 26.89
C ILE A 50 7.40 8.59 26.54
N SER A 51 7.08 8.76 25.25
CA SER A 51 6.09 9.75 24.81
C SER A 51 4.72 9.51 25.43
N LEU A 52 4.30 8.24 25.54
CA LEU A 52 3.04 7.88 26.18
C LEU A 52 3.08 8.08 27.69
N GLY A 53 4.24 7.89 28.32
CA GLY A 53 4.46 8.19 29.73
C GLY A 53 4.26 9.68 30.01
N ASP A 54 4.94 10.53 29.24
CA ASP A 54 4.87 11.99 29.36
C ASP A 54 3.43 12.49 29.16
N LYS A 55 2.73 11.98 28.14
CA LYS A 55 1.32 12.30 27.84
C LYS A 55 0.37 11.96 29.00
N LEU A 56 0.65 10.89 29.74
CA LEU A 56 -0.20 10.38 30.81
C LEU A 56 0.28 10.75 32.22
N GLY A 57 1.34 11.56 32.35
CA GLY A 57 1.96 11.87 33.64
C GLY A 57 2.49 10.63 34.36
N LEU A 58 3.04 9.67 33.62
CA LEU A 58 3.54 8.40 34.12
C LEU A 58 5.01 8.19 33.78
N SER A 59 5.74 7.49 34.66
CA SER A 59 7.08 7.02 34.31
C SER A 59 7.03 5.94 33.20
N ARG A 60 8.08 5.89 32.38
CA ARG A 60 8.30 4.82 31.39
C ARG A 60 8.17 3.42 32.01
N GLU A 61 8.71 3.23 33.22
CA GLU A 61 8.63 1.95 33.93
C GLU A 61 7.18 1.60 34.30
N ARG A 62 6.36 2.60 34.67
CA ARG A 62 4.94 2.37 34.93
C ARG A 62 4.18 1.94 33.68
N ILE A 63 4.48 2.56 32.53
CA ILE A 63 3.93 2.14 31.23
C ILE A 63 4.33 0.69 30.92
N ARG A 64 5.61 0.34 31.10
CA ARG A 64 6.10 -1.03 30.90
C ARG A 64 5.39 -2.06 31.79
N GLN A 65 5.18 -1.74 33.07
CA GLN A 65 4.46 -2.61 34.00
C GLN A 65 3.01 -2.86 33.57
N LEU A 66 2.31 -1.81 33.12
CA LEU A 66 0.94 -1.92 32.62
C LEU A 66 0.88 -2.75 31.34
N LYS A 67 1.82 -2.55 30.41
CA LYS A 67 1.99 -3.36 29.21
C LYS A 67 2.14 -4.84 29.53
N VAL A 68 3.06 -5.20 30.42
CA VAL A 68 3.27 -6.60 30.87
C VAL A 68 2.03 -7.15 31.57
N LYS A 69 1.33 -6.33 32.36
CA LYS A 69 0.09 -6.73 33.04
C LYS A 69 -1.02 -7.12 32.06
N VAL A 70 -1.13 -6.44 30.92
CA VAL A 70 -2.07 -6.79 29.85
C VAL A 70 -1.78 -8.20 29.32
N PHE A 71 -0.54 -8.50 28.93
CA PHE A 71 -0.17 -9.84 28.43
C PHE A 71 -0.33 -10.95 29.49
N LYS A 72 -0.16 -10.66 30.78
CA LYS A 72 -0.48 -11.64 31.84
C LYS A 72 -1.95 -12.08 31.79
N LYS A 73 -2.87 -11.15 31.50
CA LYS A 73 -4.31 -11.44 31.38
C LYS A 73 -4.67 -12.20 30.10
N PHE A 74 -3.86 -12.12 29.04
CA PHE A 74 -4.04 -12.94 27.84
C PHE A 74 -3.98 -14.45 28.16
N GLY A 75 -3.22 -14.86 29.19
CA GLY A 75 -3.24 -16.24 29.66
C GLY A 75 -4.61 -16.71 30.16
N ILE A 76 -5.46 -15.81 30.66
CA ILE A 76 -6.84 -16.11 31.05
C ILE A 76 -7.69 -16.34 29.79
N LEU A 77 -7.52 -15.49 28.77
CA LEU A 77 -8.23 -15.59 27.51
C LEU A 77 -7.87 -16.89 26.76
N ARG A 78 -6.60 -17.26 26.79
CA ARG A 78 -6.08 -18.53 26.25
C ARG A 78 -6.73 -19.74 26.92
N LYS A 79 -6.79 -19.77 28.25
CA LYS A 79 -7.49 -20.86 29.00
C LYS A 79 -8.98 -20.95 28.69
N ARG A 80 -9.59 -19.86 28.23
CA ARG A 80 -11.01 -19.80 27.84
C ARG A 80 -11.24 -20.11 26.35
N ASN A 81 -10.18 -20.39 25.58
CA ASN A 81 -10.26 -20.63 24.14
C ASN A 81 -11.03 -19.52 23.39
N ILE A 82 -10.79 -18.26 23.75
CA ILE A 82 -11.41 -17.13 23.06
C ILE A 82 -10.96 -17.13 21.59
N PRO A 83 -11.87 -17.03 20.61
CA PRO A 83 -11.52 -17.10 19.18
C PRO A 83 -10.41 -16.13 18.76
N ALA A 84 -10.41 -14.93 19.33
CA ALA A 84 -9.37 -13.93 19.07
C ALA A 84 -7.96 -14.36 19.51
N ILE A 85 -7.82 -15.16 20.57
CA ILE A 85 -6.51 -15.71 20.96
C ILE A 85 -6.05 -16.76 19.94
N ILE A 86 -6.94 -17.65 19.53
CA ILE A 86 -6.66 -18.71 18.53
C ILE A 86 -6.24 -18.07 17.21
N GLU A 87 -6.91 -16.97 16.82
CA GLU A 87 -6.57 -16.19 15.64
C GLU A 87 -5.16 -15.59 15.73
N ILE A 88 -4.79 -15.01 16.88
CA ILE A 88 -3.42 -14.49 17.09
C ILE A 88 -2.40 -15.63 17.03
N ASP A 89 -2.67 -16.78 17.64
CA ASP A 89 -1.78 -17.96 17.57
C ASP A 89 -1.56 -18.38 16.12
N ASN A 90 -2.64 -18.54 15.35
CA ASN A 90 -2.58 -18.90 13.94
C ASN A 90 -1.79 -17.88 13.11
N LEU A 91 -1.99 -16.59 13.33
CA LEU A 91 -1.27 -15.55 12.59
C LEU A 91 0.21 -15.48 12.99
N LEU A 92 0.55 -15.60 14.27
CA LEU A 92 1.93 -15.49 14.72
C LEU A 92 2.76 -16.77 14.53
N THR A 93 2.14 -17.91 14.25
CA THR A 93 2.81 -19.21 14.05
C THR A 93 2.55 -19.83 12.67
N ASN A 94 1.92 -19.07 11.76
CA ASN A 94 1.47 -19.57 10.45
C ASN A 94 0.65 -20.86 10.54
N ASN A 95 -0.48 -20.81 11.25
CA ASN A 95 -1.31 -21.98 11.56
C ASN A 95 -0.50 -23.12 12.20
N HIS A 96 0.36 -22.78 13.17
CA HIS A 96 1.23 -23.72 13.90
C HIS A 96 2.30 -24.44 13.04
N GLN A 97 2.56 -23.97 11.81
CA GLN A 97 3.63 -24.50 10.97
C GLN A 97 5.02 -24.04 11.43
N ILE A 98 5.10 -22.93 12.16
CA ILE A 98 6.35 -22.38 12.68
C ILE A 98 6.46 -22.68 14.16
N ASN A 99 7.52 -23.40 14.55
CA ASN A 99 7.84 -23.65 15.94
C ASN A 99 8.53 -22.43 16.57
N ILE A 100 8.02 -21.94 17.70
CA ILE A 100 8.58 -20.78 18.41
C ILE A 100 9.96 -21.05 19.03
N ASP A 101 10.28 -22.32 19.30
CA ASP A 101 11.56 -22.73 19.87
C ASP A 101 12.65 -22.85 18.78
N GLU A 102 12.26 -22.93 17.51
CA GLU A 102 13.16 -22.81 16.36
C GLU A 102 13.45 -21.34 16.10
N VAL A 103 14.33 -20.79 16.94
CA VAL A 103 14.61 -19.35 17.06
C VAL A 103 14.88 -18.67 15.71
N HIS A 104 15.61 -19.33 14.80
CA HIS A 104 15.91 -18.82 13.47
C HIS A 104 14.65 -18.71 12.60
N ASP A 105 13.95 -19.83 12.41
CA ASP A 105 12.77 -19.91 11.53
C ASP A 105 11.65 -19.00 12.03
N PHE A 106 11.45 -18.93 13.35
CA PHE A 106 10.48 -18.03 13.96
C PHE A 106 10.84 -16.55 13.74
N ALA A 107 12.11 -16.17 13.91
CA ALA A 107 12.56 -14.80 13.68
C ALA A 107 12.39 -14.39 12.19
N CYS A 108 12.77 -15.27 11.27
CA CYS A 108 12.59 -15.09 9.84
C CYS A 108 11.11 -14.99 9.46
N TYR A 109 10.26 -15.83 10.06
CA TYR A 109 8.82 -15.78 9.87
C TYR A 109 8.23 -14.44 10.31
N LEU A 110 8.52 -13.99 11.55
CA LEU A 110 8.03 -12.71 12.04
C LEU A 110 8.48 -11.54 11.15
N LYS A 111 9.71 -11.59 10.63
CA LYS A 111 10.21 -10.59 9.69
C LYS A 111 9.42 -10.58 8.39
N LYS A 112 9.21 -11.74 7.78
CA LYS A 112 8.40 -11.87 6.55
C LYS A 112 6.95 -11.43 6.79
N PHE A 113 6.35 -11.87 7.90
CA PHE A 113 4.99 -11.49 8.27
C PHE A 113 4.86 -9.97 8.44
N GLN A 114 5.83 -9.33 9.09
CA GLN A 114 5.89 -7.87 9.19
C GLN A 114 5.97 -7.21 7.82
N GLU A 115 6.88 -7.66 6.95
CA GLU A 115 7.08 -7.04 5.64
C GLU A 115 5.86 -7.19 4.73
N SER A 116 5.22 -8.35 4.74
CA SER A 116 4.04 -8.63 3.93
C SER A 116 2.80 -7.91 4.47
N TYR A 117 2.49 -8.10 5.76
CA TYR A 117 1.16 -7.79 6.30
C TYR A 117 1.12 -6.52 7.17
N LEU A 118 2.26 -6.13 7.77
CA LEU A 118 2.40 -5.02 8.71
C LEU A 118 3.58 -4.10 8.35
N SER A 119 3.75 -3.80 7.07
CA SER A 119 4.92 -3.04 6.56
C SER A 119 5.11 -1.64 7.18
N GLU A 120 4.05 -1.07 7.76
CA GLU A 120 4.06 0.22 8.46
C GLU A 120 4.41 0.09 9.95
N TYR A 121 4.42 -1.13 10.50
CA TYR A 121 4.78 -1.39 11.88
C TYR A 121 6.29 -1.59 11.98
N PRO A 122 6.96 -0.90 12.92
CA PRO A 122 8.35 -1.22 13.26
C PRO A 122 8.48 -2.69 13.63
N ILE A 123 9.49 -3.38 13.10
CA ILE A 123 9.74 -4.78 13.44
C ILE A 123 9.95 -4.95 14.94
N GLU A 124 10.54 -3.97 15.62
CA GLU A 124 10.66 -3.90 17.07
C GLU A 124 9.35 -4.09 17.81
N THR A 125 8.27 -3.49 17.31
CA THR A 125 6.95 -3.57 17.92
C THR A 125 6.40 -4.99 17.80
N LEU A 126 6.58 -5.65 16.65
CA LEU A 126 6.15 -7.04 16.47
C LEU A 126 6.98 -8.01 17.30
N LEU A 127 8.31 -7.81 17.38
CA LEU A 127 9.17 -8.66 18.22
C LEU A 127 8.85 -8.50 19.71
N ASP A 128 8.60 -7.28 20.19
CA ASP A 128 8.17 -7.03 21.57
C ASP A 128 6.80 -7.65 21.87
N LEU A 129 5.86 -7.54 20.92
CA LEU A 129 4.56 -8.20 21.02
C LEU A 129 4.71 -9.72 21.12
N ALA A 130 5.45 -10.34 20.20
CA ALA A 130 5.64 -11.79 20.17
C ALA A 130 6.36 -12.28 21.42
N GLN A 131 7.40 -11.57 21.88
CA GLN A 131 8.14 -11.90 23.10
C GLN A 131 7.20 -11.94 24.32
N LEU A 132 6.36 -10.92 24.50
CA LEU A 132 5.45 -10.85 25.63
C LEU A 132 4.27 -11.83 25.51
N TYR A 133 3.76 -12.01 24.30
CA TYR A 133 2.64 -12.90 24.01
C TYR A 133 2.98 -14.37 24.27
N PHE A 134 4.15 -14.82 23.81
CA PHE A 134 4.67 -16.17 24.02
C PHE A 134 5.45 -16.33 25.33
N LYS A 135 5.60 -15.26 26.13
CA LYS A 135 6.31 -15.24 27.42
C LYS A 135 7.77 -15.69 27.32
N GLN A 136 8.42 -15.35 26.22
CA GLN A 136 9.85 -15.61 26.01
C GLN A 136 10.70 -14.66 26.85
N ASP A 137 11.96 -15.02 27.12
CA ASP A 137 12.88 -14.15 27.85
C ASP A 137 13.21 -12.88 27.06
N TYR A 138 13.44 -11.76 27.75
CA TYR A 138 13.73 -10.48 27.08
C TYR A 138 14.98 -10.53 26.18
N SER A 139 15.95 -11.39 26.51
CA SER A 139 17.16 -11.62 25.71
C SER A 139 16.84 -12.17 24.32
N ILE A 140 15.70 -12.87 24.13
CA ILE A 140 15.32 -13.47 22.85
C ILE A 140 15.22 -12.44 21.74
N ILE A 141 14.79 -11.21 22.04
CA ILE A 141 14.64 -10.14 21.05
C ILE A 141 16.00 -9.84 20.41
N LYS A 142 17.08 -9.83 21.21
CA LYS A 142 18.44 -9.63 20.69
C LYS A 142 18.84 -10.77 19.77
N THR A 143 18.49 -12.00 20.14
CA THR A 143 18.73 -13.20 19.31
C THR A 143 17.95 -13.12 18.01
N TRP A 144 16.63 -12.90 18.04
CA TRP A 144 15.81 -12.75 16.83
C TRP A 144 16.32 -11.63 15.92
N LYS A 145 16.72 -10.48 16.47
CA LYS A 145 17.34 -9.41 15.68
C LYS A 145 18.65 -9.84 15.02
N ARG A 146 19.46 -10.62 15.72
CA ARG A 146 20.70 -11.20 15.18
C ARG A 146 20.39 -12.20 14.08
N GLU A 147 19.47 -13.15 14.29
CA GLU A 147 19.05 -14.13 13.27
C GLU A 147 18.51 -13.45 12.01
N ILE A 148 17.66 -12.42 12.16
CA ILE A 148 17.16 -11.62 11.03
C ILE A 148 18.32 -10.96 10.27
N LYS A 149 19.30 -10.40 11.00
CA LYS A 149 20.48 -9.77 10.41
C LYS A 149 21.40 -10.79 9.74
N GLU A 150 21.63 -11.95 10.36
CA GLU A 150 22.49 -13.02 9.87
C GLU A 150 21.88 -13.69 8.63
N THR A 151 20.58 -13.92 8.62
CA THR A 151 19.82 -14.36 7.43
C THR A 151 19.95 -13.36 6.29
N SER A 152 19.97 -12.05 6.62
CA SER A 152 20.21 -10.99 5.63
C SER A 152 21.65 -10.99 5.09
N THR A 153 22.59 -11.69 5.74
CA THR A 153 24.02 -11.78 5.36
C THR A 153 24.47 -13.14 4.82
N ILE A 154 23.83 -14.27 5.22
CA ILE A 154 24.27 -15.65 4.92
C ILE A 154 23.57 -16.21 3.69
N PHE A 155 22.35 -15.78 3.40
CA PHE A 155 21.83 -15.95 2.04
C PHE A 155 22.58 -14.96 1.16
N PRO A 156 23.27 -15.40 0.08
CA PRO A 156 23.60 -14.45 -0.97
C PRO A 156 22.29 -13.76 -1.30
N LYS A 157 22.28 -12.42 -1.38
CA LYS A 157 21.14 -11.65 -1.88
C LYS A 157 20.63 -12.38 -3.14
N LYS A 158 19.64 -13.26 -3.00
CA LYS A 158 18.56 -13.29 -3.95
C LYS A 158 17.98 -11.92 -3.70
N GLN A 159 18.42 -10.97 -4.52
CA GLN A 159 17.97 -9.60 -4.54
C GLN A 159 16.46 -9.70 -4.76
N ASN A 160 15.68 -9.91 -3.70
CA ASN A 160 14.31 -9.45 -3.67
C ASN A 160 14.48 -7.94 -3.61
N SER A 161 14.67 -7.37 -4.80
CA SER A 161 14.66 -5.97 -5.05
C SER A 161 13.54 -5.35 -4.24
N GLN A 162 13.83 -4.28 -3.49
CA GLN A 162 12.79 -3.47 -2.85
C GLN A 162 11.86 -2.80 -3.88
N LEU A 163 12.05 -3.09 -5.16
CA LEU A 163 11.22 -2.69 -6.29
C LEU A 163 10.84 -3.88 -7.17
N THR A 164 11.06 -5.15 -6.78
CA THR A 164 10.76 -6.30 -7.67
C THR A 164 9.30 -6.30 -8.10
N ASP A 165 8.42 -5.99 -7.16
CA ASP A 165 6.98 -5.80 -7.33
C ASP A 165 6.62 -4.67 -8.30
N ILE A 166 7.50 -3.70 -8.52
CA ILE A 166 7.30 -2.56 -9.43
C ILE A 166 8.03 -2.76 -10.76
N ILE A 167 9.28 -3.23 -10.73
CA ILE A 167 10.11 -3.50 -11.91
C ILE A 167 9.43 -4.50 -12.83
N ASN A 168 8.85 -5.57 -12.26
CA ASN A 168 8.10 -6.56 -13.03
C ASN A 168 6.81 -6.01 -13.65
N LYS A 169 6.36 -4.83 -13.23
CA LYS A 169 5.16 -4.14 -13.71
C LYS A 169 5.49 -2.96 -14.62
N ILE A 170 6.77 -2.71 -14.91
CA ILE A 170 7.16 -1.69 -15.88
C ILE A 170 6.75 -2.17 -17.27
N ILE A 171 6.05 -1.31 -17.99
CA ILE A 171 5.77 -1.52 -19.40
C ILE A 171 7.01 -1.09 -20.17
N TRP A 172 7.70 -2.07 -20.76
CA TRP A 172 8.77 -1.87 -21.73
C TRP A 172 8.20 -1.95 -23.15
N PHE A 173 8.70 -1.09 -24.03
CA PHE A 173 8.30 -1.04 -25.44
C PHE A 173 9.36 -1.71 -26.33
N ASP A 174 9.04 -1.94 -27.60
CA ASP A 174 9.91 -2.65 -28.55
C ASP A 174 11.31 -2.05 -28.63
N HIS A 175 11.40 -0.73 -28.58
CA HIS A 175 12.66 0.00 -28.46
C HIS A 175 12.88 0.41 -27.01
N VAL A 176 13.95 -0.12 -26.39
CA VAL A 176 14.41 0.28 -25.05
C VAL A 176 15.78 0.92 -25.19
N LYS A 177 15.90 2.18 -24.76
CA LYS A 177 17.18 2.91 -24.77
C LYS A 177 18.00 2.51 -23.56
N SER A 178 19.28 2.20 -23.78
CA SER A 178 20.30 2.16 -22.73
C SER A 178 20.90 3.56 -22.56
N TRP A 179 20.77 4.12 -21.37
CA TRP A 179 21.22 5.47 -21.03
C TRP A 179 22.62 5.43 -20.43
N THR A 180 23.45 6.39 -20.83
CA THR A 180 24.77 6.60 -20.23
C THR A 180 24.64 7.41 -18.94
N LEU A 181 25.62 7.28 -18.03
CA LEU A 181 25.66 8.08 -16.79
C LEU A 181 25.69 9.59 -17.08
N GLU A 182 26.32 10.00 -18.18
CA GLU A 182 26.38 11.40 -18.61
C GLU A 182 24.98 11.92 -18.99
N GLU A 183 24.21 11.16 -19.77
CA GLU A 183 22.83 11.53 -20.10
C GLU A 183 21.92 11.53 -18.87
N ILE A 184 22.10 10.56 -17.97
CA ILE A 184 21.31 10.44 -16.73
C ILE A 184 21.52 11.66 -15.84
N HIS A 185 22.77 12.09 -15.64
CA HIS A 185 23.07 13.24 -14.77
C HIS A 185 22.63 14.59 -15.34
N GLN A 186 22.31 14.68 -16.63
CA GLN A 186 21.71 15.88 -17.22
C GLN A 186 20.24 16.06 -16.83
N ILE A 187 19.59 15.01 -16.31
CA ILE A 187 18.19 15.03 -15.94
C ILE A 187 18.06 15.56 -14.51
N THR A 188 17.68 16.82 -14.41
CA THR A 188 17.44 17.49 -13.12
C THR A 188 15.95 17.72 -12.90
N PRO A 189 15.47 17.74 -11.64
CA PRO A 189 14.11 18.17 -11.33
C PRO A 189 13.81 19.54 -11.95
N HIS A 190 12.65 19.68 -12.61
CA HIS A 190 12.27 20.95 -13.23
C HIS A 190 11.82 22.04 -12.24
N ARG A 191 11.71 21.71 -10.95
CA ARG A 191 11.04 22.56 -9.97
C ARG A 191 12.02 23.41 -9.16
N ASN A 192 11.71 24.69 -9.05
CA ASN A 192 12.31 25.57 -8.04
C ASN A 192 11.45 25.52 -6.76
N TYR A 193 12.07 25.13 -5.65
CA TYR A 193 11.46 25.13 -4.32
C TYR A 193 11.01 26.55 -3.93
N ASP A 194 9.76 26.69 -3.46
CA ASP A 194 9.29 27.93 -2.86
C ASP A 194 9.24 27.77 -1.32
N PRO A 195 10.26 28.26 -0.60
CA PRO A 195 10.31 28.19 0.87
C PRO A 195 9.15 28.91 1.56
N ASN A 196 8.44 29.81 0.87
CA ASN A 196 7.34 30.59 1.44
C ASN A 196 6.00 29.88 1.32
N LYS A 197 5.92 28.80 0.55
CA LYS A 197 4.72 27.99 0.47
C LYS A 197 4.63 27.18 1.76
N LYS A 198 3.79 27.64 2.70
CA LYS A 198 3.41 26.85 3.89
C LYS A 198 2.71 25.59 3.40
N TYR A 199 3.48 24.52 3.21
CA TYR A 199 2.96 23.18 3.17
C TYR A 199 2.30 22.97 4.54
N LEU A 200 1.00 22.64 4.57
CA LEU A 200 0.43 22.05 5.76
C LEU A 200 1.33 20.85 6.08
N GLU A 201 1.96 20.85 7.26
CA GLU A 201 3.06 19.95 7.65
C GLU A 201 2.73 18.44 7.51
N SER A 202 1.49 18.09 7.17
CA SER A 202 0.99 16.73 7.14
C SER A 202 1.17 15.95 5.82
N GLU A 203 1.48 16.55 4.65
CA GLU A 203 1.47 15.79 3.38
C GLU A 203 2.66 15.98 2.43
N ALA A 204 3.27 17.17 2.36
CA ALA A 204 4.40 17.48 1.47
C ALA A 204 5.68 17.80 2.27
N GLY A 205 6.85 17.64 1.66
CA GLY A 205 8.13 17.93 2.30
C GLY A 205 9.34 17.46 1.50
N GLU A 206 10.47 17.30 2.18
CA GLU A 206 11.72 16.84 1.57
C GLU A 206 12.45 15.82 2.44
N PHE A 207 13.36 15.06 1.82
CA PHE A 207 14.36 14.28 2.54
C PHE A 207 15.69 14.27 1.79
N TYR A 208 16.80 14.19 2.54
CA TYR A 208 18.13 14.05 1.94
C TYR A 208 18.33 12.66 1.34
N SER A 209 18.67 12.60 0.06
CA SER A 209 19.03 11.37 -0.67
C SER A 209 20.55 11.24 -0.72
N ASN A 210 21.07 10.10 -0.25
CA ASN A 210 22.49 9.79 -0.38
C ASN A 210 22.81 9.34 -1.81
N LYS A 211 21.84 8.74 -2.52
CA LYS A 211 22.04 8.33 -3.91
C LYS A 211 22.21 9.54 -4.85
N LEU A 212 21.52 10.64 -4.56
CA LEU A 212 21.52 11.85 -5.40
C LEU A 212 22.35 13.01 -4.82
N GLN A 213 22.81 12.89 -3.57
CA GLN A 213 23.56 13.93 -2.84
C GLN A 213 22.81 15.29 -2.77
N ARG A 214 21.48 15.24 -2.68
CA ARG A 214 20.60 16.41 -2.60
C ARG A 214 19.31 16.07 -1.85
N ASN A 215 18.55 17.11 -1.49
CA ASN A 215 17.18 16.92 -1.03
C ASN A 215 16.27 16.51 -2.20
N VAL A 216 15.38 15.56 -1.92
CA VAL A 216 14.31 15.10 -2.79
C VAL A 216 12.99 15.58 -2.23
N PHE A 217 12.22 16.29 -3.06
CA PHE A 217 10.92 16.82 -2.69
C PHE A 217 9.80 15.81 -2.99
N TYR A 218 8.77 15.84 -2.17
CA TYR A 218 7.54 15.07 -2.37
C TYR A 218 6.32 15.95 -2.03
N GLU A 219 5.23 15.79 -2.79
CA GLU A 219 3.96 16.49 -2.56
C GLU A 219 2.95 15.67 -1.78
N SER A 220 3.20 14.36 -1.68
CA SER A 220 2.33 13.43 -0.97
C SER A 220 3.14 12.41 -0.18
N MET A 221 2.51 11.87 0.87
CA MET A 221 3.10 10.74 1.61
C MET A 221 3.25 9.49 0.73
N LEU A 222 2.47 9.37 -0.35
CA LEU A 222 2.59 8.27 -1.32
C LEU A 222 3.90 8.39 -2.10
N GLU A 223 4.20 9.59 -2.63
CA GLU A 223 5.48 9.91 -3.25
C GLU A 223 6.65 9.71 -2.29
N LYS A 224 6.55 10.23 -1.05
CA LYS A 224 7.59 10.03 -0.02
C LYS A 224 7.91 8.55 0.16
N LYS A 225 6.87 7.71 0.30
CA LYS A 225 7.03 6.26 0.48
C LYS A 225 7.70 5.64 -0.75
N PHE A 226 7.31 6.04 -1.96
CA PHE A 226 7.90 5.54 -3.20
C PHE A 226 9.37 5.96 -3.35
N TYR A 227 9.71 7.24 -3.19
CA TYR A 227 11.09 7.72 -3.30
C TYR A 227 12.00 7.09 -2.24
N LYS A 228 11.51 6.82 -1.03
CA LYS A 228 12.27 6.07 -0.01
C LYS A 228 12.52 4.62 -0.40
N ARG A 229 11.70 4.00 -1.25
CA ARG A 229 11.98 2.68 -1.83
C ARG A 229 13.05 2.78 -2.92
N LEU A 230 12.99 3.80 -3.79
CA LEU A 230 14.02 4.08 -4.79
C LEU A 230 15.40 4.26 -4.14
N GLU A 231 15.47 5.10 -3.10
CA GLU A 231 16.71 5.38 -2.35
C GLU A 231 17.36 4.12 -1.77
N LYS A 232 16.55 3.13 -1.35
CA LYS A 232 17.01 1.88 -0.75
C LYS A 232 17.35 0.80 -1.79
N SER A 233 16.87 0.94 -3.03
CA SER A 233 17.10 -0.07 -4.05
C SER A 233 18.52 0.02 -4.58
N HIS A 234 19.14 -1.15 -4.78
CA HIS A 234 20.48 -1.25 -5.36
C HIS A 234 20.43 -1.21 -6.89
N GLU A 235 19.34 -1.68 -7.49
CA GLU A 235 19.15 -1.61 -8.94
C GLU A 235 18.93 -0.18 -9.41
N VAL A 236 18.39 0.71 -8.57
CA VAL A 236 18.24 2.11 -8.94
C VAL A 236 19.57 2.80 -8.79
N ILE A 237 20.09 3.44 -9.84
CA ILE A 237 21.33 4.23 -9.77
C ILE A 237 21.05 5.73 -9.69
N TYR A 238 19.93 6.19 -10.23
CA TYR A 238 19.54 7.60 -10.23
C TYR A 238 18.02 7.73 -10.30
N TYR A 239 17.48 8.83 -9.79
CA TYR A 239 16.10 9.22 -9.99
C TYR A 239 15.94 10.74 -9.85
N ALA A 240 14.92 11.29 -10.51
CA ALA A 240 14.55 12.69 -10.36
C ALA A 240 13.03 12.79 -10.25
N GLU A 241 12.57 13.41 -9.16
CA GLU A 241 11.21 13.89 -9.05
C GLU A 241 10.95 14.95 -10.13
N GLN A 242 9.83 14.83 -10.84
CA GLN A 242 9.39 15.81 -11.84
C GLN A 242 10.49 16.17 -12.87
N GLY A 243 11.32 15.18 -13.25
CA GLY A 243 12.50 15.37 -14.10
C GLY A 243 12.22 15.51 -15.60
N ILE A 244 10.97 15.29 -16.04
CA ILE A 244 10.57 15.43 -17.45
C ILE A 244 9.23 16.16 -17.56
N THR A 245 9.04 16.88 -18.66
CA THR A 245 7.75 17.52 -19.00
C THR A 245 7.28 17.01 -20.35
N ILE A 246 6.07 16.47 -20.39
CA ILE A 246 5.46 15.89 -21.58
C ILE A 246 4.39 16.85 -22.10
N THR A 247 4.47 17.15 -23.39
CA THR A 247 3.45 17.95 -24.09
C THR A 247 2.46 17.02 -24.74
N TYR A 248 1.17 17.33 -24.61
CA TYR A 248 0.07 16.58 -25.20
C TYR A 248 -1.07 17.53 -25.58
N ASP A 249 -2.10 17.05 -26.27
CA ASP A 249 -3.17 17.87 -26.86
C ASP A 249 -3.84 18.90 -25.91
N ARG A 250 -3.76 18.70 -24.59
CA ARG A 250 -4.40 19.57 -23.58
C ARG A 250 -3.41 20.38 -22.74
N GLY A 251 -2.14 20.43 -23.13
CA GLY A 251 -1.12 21.25 -22.51
C GLY A 251 0.12 20.47 -22.13
N LYS A 252 0.77 20.88 -21.04
CA LYS A 252 1.96 20.23 -20.50
C LYS A 252 1.60 19.51 -19.21
N TYR A 253 2.20 18.36 -18.97
CA TYR A 253 2.16 17.72 -17.66
C TYR A 253 3.54 17.14 -17.33
N THR A 254 3.81 17.05 -16.04
CA THR A 254 5.09 16.61 -15.49
C THR A 254 4.80 15.38 -14.64
N PRO A 255 5.23 14.18 -15.07
CA PRO A 255 5.11 12.95 -14.28
C PRO A 255 5.83 13.07 -12.93
N ASP A 256 5.46 12.23 -11.99
CA ASP A 256 5.95 12.32 -10.62
C ASP A 256 7.46 12.01 -10.53
N ALA A 257 7.96 11.02 -11.27
CA ALA A 257 9.40 10.75 -11.31
C ALA A 257 9.88 10.06 -12.60
N ILE A 258 11.18 10.21 -12.85
CA ILE A 258 11.97 9.38 -13.77
C ILE A 258 13.05 8.65 -12.97
N VAL A 259 13.30 7.38 -13.30
CA VAL A 259 14.16 6.46 -12.56
C VAL A 259 15.08 5.72 -13.53
N PHE A 260 16.34 5.55 -13.16
CA PHE A 260 17.33 4.83 -13.94
C PHE A 260 17.91 3.66 -13.15
N LEU A 261 18.06 2.54 -13.86
CA LEU A 261 18.52 1.27 -13.34
C LEU A 261 20.01 1.04 -13.62
N ASP A 262 20.64 0.13 -12.88
CA ASP A 262 22.04 -0.25 -12.99
C ASP A 262 22.37 -0.98 -14.30
N ASP A 263 21.37 -1.53 -14.98
CA ASP A 263 21.46 -2.07 -16.33
C ASP A 263 21.37 -1.00 -17.45
N GLY A 264 21.30 0.29 -17.07
CA GLY A 264 21.24 1.42 -17.99
C GLY A 264 19.83 1.75 -18.50
N LYS A 265 18.80 0.98 -18.14
CA LYS A 265 17.43 1.31 -18.56
C LYS A 265 16.85 2.43 -17.70
N GLY A 266 15.94 3.21 -18.30
CA GLY A 266 15.18 4.25 -17.60
C GLY A 266 13.69 4.01 -17.70
N PHE A 267 12.94 4.41 -16.69
CA PHE A 267 11.47 4.40 -16.72
C PHE A 267 10.87 5.60 -16.02
N VAL A 268 9.66 5.96 -16.42
CA VAL A 268 8.89 7.08 -15.87
C VAL A 268 7.72 6.55 -15.05
N VAL A 269 7.45 7.21 -13.94
CA VAL A 269 6.48 6.81 -12.93
C VAL A 269 5.43 7.90 -12.75
N GLU A 270 4.17 7.51 -12.84
CA GLU A 270 3.04 8.27 -12.30
C GLU A 270 2.57 7.58 -11.01
N ILE A 271 2.59 8.31 -9.89
CA ILE A 271 2.27 7.83 -8.56
C ILE A 271 0.85 8.28 -8.22
N LYS A 272 -0.08 7.33 -8.11
CA LYS A 272 -1.49 7.60 -7.79
C LYS A 272 -2.09 6.50 -6.91
N PRO A 273 -2.96 6.83 -5.95
CA PRO A 273 -3.71 5.81 -5.22
C PRO A 273 -4.47 4.91 -6.17
N LEU A 274 -4.60 3.62 -5.84
CA LEU A 274 -5.30 2.63 -6.67
C LEU A 274 -6.71 3.09 -7.07
N THR A 275 -7.41 3.81 -6.18
CA THR A 275 -8.77 4.31 -6.42
C THR A 275 -8.85 5.43 -7.46
N GLU A 276 -7.75 6.12 -7.72
CA GLU A 276 -7.66 7.21 -8.70
C GLU A 276 -7.10 6.74 -10.05
N MET A 277 -6.56 5.52 -10.13
CA MET A 277 -5.93 5.03 -11.35
C MET A 277 -6.90 4.95 -12.52
N ALA A 278 -8.19 4.64 -12.29
CA ALA A 278 -9.21 4.61 -13.35
C ALA A 278 -9.80 5.98 -13.69
N ASN A 279 -9.39 7.06 -13.01
CA ASN A 279 -9.90 8.40 -13.25
C ASN A 279 -9.56 8.85 -14.68
N GLN A 280 -10.53 9.42 -15.39
CA GLN A 280 -10.37 9.82 -16.78
C GLN A 280 -9.23 10.82 -16.98
N SER A 281 -9.02 11.74 -16.03
CA SER A 281 -7.95 12.72 -16.11
C SER A 281 -6.56 12.08 -16.01
N VAL A 282 -6.41 11.09 -15.12
CA VAL A 282 -5.19 10.30 -14.95
C VAL A 282 -4.93 9.48 -16.20
N GLN A 283 -5.92 8.76 -16.70
CA GLN A 283 -5.79 7.92 -17.90
C GLN A 283 -5.40 8.71 -19.17
N LYS A 284 -5.89 9.95 -19.32
CA LYS A 284 -5.47 10.83 -20.43
C LYS A 284 -4.00 11.21 -20.36
N LYS A 285 -3.50 11.59 -19.17
CA LYS A 285 -2.08 11.90 -18.96
C LYS A 285 -1.23 10.65 -19.16
N LEU A 286 -1.70 9.51 -18.67
CA LEU A 286 -1.01 8.24 -18.81
C LEU A 286 -0.90 7.79 -20.26
N LYS A 287 -1.91 8.03 -21.10
CA LYS A 287 -1.78 7.78 -22.53
C LYS A 287 -0.62 8.58 -23.14
N ALA A 288 -0.56 9.88 -22.87
CA ALA A 288 0.55 10.71 -23.32
C ALA A 288 1.90 10.24 -22.75
N LEU A 289 1.90 9.67 -21.55
CA LEU A 289 3.11 9.12 -20.93
C LEU A 289 3.62 7.92 -21.68
N LEU A 290 2.71 7.01 -22.04
CA LEU A 290 3.04 5.79 -22.78
C LEU A 290 3.54 6.14 -24.18
N ASP A 291 2.89 7.08 -24.87
CA ASP A 291 3.31 7.54 -26.19
C ASP A 291 4.73 8.15 -26.11
N PHE A 292 4.99 9.03 -25.13
CA PHE A 292 6.32 9.60 -24.90
C PHE A 292 7.39 8.56 -24.57
N CYS A 293 7.08 7.61 -23.69
CA CYS A 293 8.02 6.57 -23.27
C CYS A 293 8.37 5.63 -24.43
N LYS A 294 7.38 5.31 -25.28
CA LYS A 294 7.58 4.55 -26.51
C LYS A 294 8.53 5.24 -27.48
N GLU A 295 8.39 6.54 -27.67
CA GLU A 295 9.23 7.34 -28.57
C GLU A 295 10.66 7.51 -28.04
N THR A 296 10.83 7.63 -26.72
CA THR A 296 12.12 7.89 -26.08
C THR A 296 12.90 6.64 -25.67
N GLY A 297 12.26 5.48 -25.74
CA GLY A 297 12.81 4.20 -25.27
C GLY A 297 12.87 4.07 -23.76
N LEU A 298 12.03 4.82 -23.03
CA LEU A 298 11.84 4.67 -21.59
C LEU A 298 10.74 3.63 -21.30
N GLY A 299 10.82 2.99 -20.15
CA GLY A 299 9.70 2.24 -19.58
C GLY A 299 8.66 3.16 -18.94
N ALA A 300 7.46 2.65 -18.69
CA ALA A 300 6.40 3.40 -18.03
C ALA A 300 5.71 2.58 -16.94
N THR A 301 5.30 3.22 -15.85
CA THR A 301 4.46 2.59 -14.82
C THR A 301 3.50 3.57 -14.14
N LEU A 302 2.32 3.07 -13.79
CA LEU A 302 1.33 3.73 -12.93
C LEU A 302 1.18 2.90 -11.66
N THR A 303 1.51 3.47 -10.51
CA THR A 303 1.56 2.71 -9.25
C THR A 303 1.14 3.55 -8.04
N ASP A 304 0.65 2.92 -6.98
CA ASP A 304 0.56 3.53 -5.65
C ASP A 304 1.86 3.35 -4.86
N GLY A 305 2.91 2.93 -5.54
CA GLY A 305 4.19 2.58 -4.96
C GLY A 305 4.23 1.19 -4.35
N ARG A 306 3.25 0.30 -4.60
CA ARG A 306 3.27 -1.16 -4.29
C ARG A 306 2.50 -1.98 -5.33
N THR A 307 1.29 -1.51 -5.63
CA THR A 307 0.34 -2.15 -6.54
C THR A 307 0.15 -1.31 -7.79
N ASP A 308 -0.49 -1.90 -8.78
CA ASP A 308 -0.87 -1.30 -10.06
C ASP A 308 -2.36 -1.55 -10.30
N ILE A 309 -2.87 -1.04 -11.43
CA ILE A 309 -4.29 -1.14 -11.77
C ILE A 309 -4.82 -2.58 -11.83
N ASN A 310 -3.95 -3.57 -12.07
CA ASN A 310 -4.33 -4.99 -12.10
C ASN A 310 -4.81 -5.52 -10.75
N HIS A 311 -4.36 -4.92 -9.64
CA HIS A 311 -4.78 -5.31 -8.30
C HIS A 311 -6.28 -5.12 -8.05
N ILE A 312 -6.94 -4.26 -8.84
CA ILE A 312 -8.41 -4.08 -8.84
C ILE A 312 -9.13 -5.40 -9.15
N PHE A 313 -8.52 -6.30 -9.94
CA PHE A 313 -9.13 -7.56 -10.39
C PHE A 313 -8.90 -8.74 -9.45
N GLU A 314 -8.10 -8.56 -8.38
CA GLU A 314 -7.92 -9.60 -7.35
C GLU A 314 -9.14 -9.74 -6.43
N THR A 315 -10.00 -8.71 -6.39
CA THR A 315 -11.26 -8.75 -5.62
C THR A 315 -12.34 -9.49 -6.42
N ILE A 316 -13.14 -10.32 -5.73
CA ILE A 316 -14.29 -11.01 -6.36
C ILE A 316 -15.29 -9.96 -6.89
N PRO A 317 -15.70 -10.01 -8.19
CA PRO A 317 -16.66 -9.06 -8.73
C PRO A 317 -18.05 -9.17 -8.09
N ASN A 318 -18.74 -8.02 -7.97
CA ASN A 318 -20.14 -7.96 -7.55
C ASN A 318 -21.03 -7.74 -8.78
N LEU A 319 -21.47 -8.84 -9.40
CA LEU A 319 -22.20 -8.81 -10.67
C LEU A 319 -23.55 -8.09 -10.56
N ALA A 320 -24.27 -8.27 -9.46
CA ALA A 320 -25.55 -7.59 -9.23
C ALA A 320 -25.37 -6.06 -9.13
N PHE A 321 -24.29 -5.60 -8.50
CA PHE A 321 -23.94 -4.19 -8.47
C PHE A 321 -23.55 -3.67 -9.86
N GLU A 322 -22.73 -4.41 -10.61
CA GLU A 322 -22.33 -4.09 -11.98
C GLU A 322 -23.56 -3.92 -12.89
N GLU A 323 -24.45 -4.91 -12.92
CA GLU A 323 -25.72 -4.87 -13.68
C GLU A 323 -26.56 -3.66 -13.29
N SER A 324 -26.66 -3.36 -11.99
CA SER A 324 -27.44 -2.21 -11.51
C SER A 324 -26.83 -0.87 -11.92
N ILE A 325 -25.50 -0.75 -12.00
CA ILE A 325 -24.82 0.44 -12.53
C ILE A 325 -25.12 0.60 -14.02
N LEU A 326 -24.99 -0.49 -14.79
CA LEU A 326 -25.23 -0.46 -16.23
C LEU A 326 -26.69 -0.15 -16.57
N GLN A 327 -27.65 -0.71 -15.84
CA GLN A 327 -29.07 -0.41 -16.00
C GLN A 327 -29.36 1.04 -15.63
N SER A 328 -28.79 1.53 -14.52
CA SER A 328 -28.93 2.95 -14.15
C SER A 328 -28.34 3.87 -15.21
N LEU A 329 -27.26 3.47 -15.90
CA LEU A 329 -26.70 4.24 -17.02
C LEU A 329 -27.55 4.19 -18.30
N LYS A 330 -28.38 3.17 -18.49
CA LYS A 330 -29.39 3.13 -19.57
C LYS A 330 -30.50 4.15 -19.30
N GLU A 331 -30.91 4.30 -18.04
CA GLU A 331 -31.94 5.25 -17.62
C GLU A 331 -31.41 6.69 -17.49
N PHE A 332 -30.32 6.85 -16.75
CA PHE A 332 -29.65 8.11 -16.48
C PHE A 332 -28.33 8.13 -17.25
N LYS A 333 -28.27 8.91 -18.34
CA LYS A 333 -27.06 9.04 -19.20
C LYS A 333 -25.74 9.24 -18.44
N LYS A 334 -25.81 9.76 -17.20
CA LYS A 334 -24.70 9.89 -16.25
C LYS A 334 -25.17 9.57 -14.84
N LEU A 335 -24.30 8.98 -14.02
CA LEU A 335 -24.53 8.75 -12.59
C LEU A 335 -23.67 9.69 -11.76
N THR A 336 -24.26 10.29 -10.74
CA THR A 336 -23.60 11.17 -9.77
C THR A 336 -23.24 10.42 -8.49
N TYR A 337 -22.45 11.05 -7.61
CA TYR A 337 -22.12 10.54 -6.28
C TYR A 337 -23.31 9.93 -5.53
N GLY A 338 -24.44 10.66 -5.44
CA GLY A 338 -25.61 10.23 -4.69
C GLY A 338 -26.17 8.89 -5.17
N LYS A 339 -26.36 8.74 -6.49
CA LYS A 339 -26.87 7.50 -7.08
C LYS A 339 -25.88 6.35 -6.95
N VAL A 340 -24.59 6.61 -7.18
CA VAL A 340 -23.54 5.60 -7.02
C VAL A 340 -23.46 5.12 -5.57
N ASN A 341 -23.57 6.03 -4.59
CA ASN A 341 -23.51 5.69 -3.18
C ASN A 341 -24.76 4.91 -2.71
N GLU A 342 -25.95 5.27 -3.20
CA GLU A 342 -27.19 4.50 -3.00
C GLU A 342 -27.01 3.05 -3.47
N LEU A 343 -26.49 2.85 -4.69
CA LEU A 343 -26.25 1.52 -5.25
C LEU A 343 -25.17 0.76 -4.47
N LYS A 344 -24.06 1.43 -4.09
CA LYS A 344 -23.02 0.80 -3.28
C LYS A 344 -23.58 0.28 -1.95
N ASN A 345 -24.41 1.07 -1.27
CA ASN A 345 -25.03 0.67 -0.02
C ASN A 345 -26.00 -0.51 -0.22
N LYS A 346 -26.85 -0.44 -1.25
CA LYS A 346 -27.84 -1.49 -1.57
C LYS A 346 -27.18 -2.86 -1.80
N TYR A 347 -26.07 -2.89 -2.53
CA TYR A 347 -25.38 -4.14 -2.91
C TYR A 347 -24.14 -4.43 -2.06
N GLN A 348 -23.91 -3.68 -0.98
CA GLN A 348 -22.72 -3.78 -0.12
C GLN A 348 -21.40 -3.72 -0.92
N ALA A 349 -21.37 -2.90 -1.98
CA ALA A 349 -20.26 -2.81 -2.91
C ALA A 349 -19.22 -1.77 -2.45
N THR A 350 -17.95 -2.16 -2.54
CA THR A 350 -16.79 -1.29 -2.29
C THR A 350 -16.45 -0.41 -3.50
N THR A 351 -15.54 0.55 -3.33
CA THR A 351 -15.00 1.33 -4.46
C THR A 351 -14.24 0.46 -5.46
N ILE A 352 -13.62 -0.65 -5.02
CA ILE A 352 -12.94 -1.57 -5.95
C ILE A 352 -13.95 -2.21 -6.92
N HIS A 353 -15.12 -2.66 -6.44
CA HIS A 353 -16.18 -3.17 -7.32
C HIS A 353 -16.65 -2.13 -8.35
N LEU A 354 -16.69 -0.85 -7.96
CA LEU A 354 -17.01 0.24 -8.88
C LEU A 354 -15.95 0.40 -9.97
N LEU A 355 -14.67 0.37 -9.59
CA LEU A 355 -13.56 0.49 -10.54
C LEU A 355 -13.50 -0.72 -11.49
N GLN A 356 -13.77 -1.93 -10.99
CA GLN A 356 -13.94 -3.12 -11.83
C GLN A 356 -15.03 -2.90 -12.88
N CYS A 357 -16.21 -2.44 -12.45
CA CYS A 357 -17.32 -2.12 -13.36
C CYS A 357 -16.91 -1.06 -14.39
N ILE A 358 -16.21 0.00 -13.97
CA ILE A 358 -15.75 1.07 -14.84
C ILE A 358 -14.80 0.53 -15.91
N ILE A 359 -13.79 -0.24 -15.50
CA ILE A 359 -12.77 -0.75 -16.42
C ILE A 359 -13.39 -1.77 -17.36
N LYS A 360 -14.08 -2.80 -16.84
CA LYS A 360 -14.68 -3.90 -17.60
C LYS A 360 -15.70 -3.43 -18.64
N ASN A 361 -16.46 -2.39 -18.32
CA ASN A 361 -17.51 -1.86 -19.21
C ASN A 361 -17.09 -0.57 -19.91
N ASN A 362 -15.80 -0.25 -19.83
CA ASN A 362 -15.21 0.87 -20.52
C ASN A 362 -15.93 2.21 -20.29
N LEU A 363 -16.25 2.47 -19.03
CA LEU A 363 -16.95 3.67 -18.60
C LEU A 363 -15.97 4.81 -18.36
N SER A 364 -16.44 6.03 -18.51
CA SER A 364 -15.71 7.20 -18.00
C SER A 364 -15.99 7.40 -16.52
N TYR A 365 -14.97 7.81 -15.79
CA TYR A 365 -15.07 8.05 -14.36
C TYR A 365 -14.27 9.29 -13.95
N ASN A 366 -14.90 10.14 -13.15
CA ASN A 366 -14.21 11.14 -12.33
C ASN A 366 -14.51 10.82 -10.87
N SER A 367 -13.49 10.88 -10.01
CA SER A 367 -13.65 10.69 -8.57
C SER A 367 -14.28 11.91 -7.88
N MET A 368 -13.88 13.12 -8.29
CA MET A 368 -14.37 14.38 -7.71
C MET A 368 -14.76 15.42 -8.79
N PRO A 369 -16.03 15.87 -8.83
CA PRO A 369 -17.18 15.20 -8.22
C PRO A 369 -17.34 13.80 -8.83
N THR A 370 -17.86 12.84 -8.05
CA THR A 370 -18.08 11.49 -8.56
C THR A 370 -19.08 11.51 -9.72
N LEU A 371 -18.60 11.12 -10.90
CA LEU A 371 -19.38 11.10 -12.12
C LEU A 371 -19.00 9.88 -12.97
N ILE A 372 -20.00 9.13 -13.43
CA ILE A 372 -19.83 7.95 -14.30
C ILE A 372 -20.70 8.09 -15.53
N TRP A 373 -20.15 7.81 -16.71
CA TRP A 373 -20.92 7.87 -17.95
C TRP A 373 -20.34 6.97 -19.04
N LYS A 374 -21.17 6.60 -20.02
CA LYS A 374 -20.73 5.82 -21.20
C LYS A 374 -19.85 6.69 -22.10
N THR A 375 -18.74 6.14 -22.58
CA THR A 375 -17.88 6.77 -23.60
C THR A 375 -17.87 5.95 -24.88
N LYS A 376 -17.63 6.62 -26.01
CA LYS A 376 -17.49 5.97 -27.33
C LYS A 376 -16.14 5.29 -27.53
N LYS A 377 -15.11 5.69 -26.77
CA LYS A 377 -13.75 5.19 -26.89
C LYS A 377 -13.24 4.74 -25.53
N PRO A 378 -12.39 3.69 -25.50
CA PRO A 378 -11.76 3.31 -24.27
C PRO A 378 -10.94 4.40 -23.63
N ILE A 379 -11.18 4.59 -22.34
CA ILE A 379 -10.42 5.53 -21.52
C ILE A 379 -9.30 4.80 -20.80
N ILE A 380 -9.56 3.57 -20.36
CA ILE A 380 -8.52 2.74 -19.77
C ILE A 380 -7.54 2.35 -20.87
N CYS A 381 -6.26 2.63 -20.63
CA CYS A 381 -5.23 2.16 -21.54
C CYS A 381 -5.03 0.65 -21.37
N ASP A 382 -5.43 -0.13 -22.38
CA ASP A 382 -5.31 -1.59 -22.39
C ASP A 382 -3.86 -2.08 -22.17
N LEU A 383 -2.85 -1.24 -22.39
CA LEU A 383 -1.45 -1.57 -22.13
C LEU A 383 -1.15 -1.81 -20.65
N LEU A 384 -1.96 -1.24 -19.74
CA LEU A 384 -1.77 -1.40 -18.29
C LEU A 384 -2.31 -2.72 -17.75
N LEU A 385 -3.20 -3.38 -18.50
CA LEU A 385 -3.84 -4.60 -18.04
C LEU A 385 -2.98 -5.82 -18.36
N SER A 386 -2.97 -6.81 -17.46
CA SER A 386 -2.42 -8.12 -17.75
C SER A 386 -3.16 -8.77 -18.94
N PRO A 387 -2.54 -9.71 -19.68
CA PRO A 387 -3.20 -10.40 -20.78
C PRO A 387 -4.56 -11.00 -20.39
N GLU A 388 -4.63 -11.60 -19.19
CA GLU A 388 -5.86 -12.16 -18.60
C GLU A 388 -6.93 -11.08 -18.41
N ASN A 389 -6.56 -9.93 -17.84
CA ASN A 389 -7.49 -8.83 -17.59
C ASN A 389 -7.93 -8.13 -18.90
N LYS A 390 -7.10 -8.13 -19.95
CA LYS A 390 -7.51 -7.65 -21.29
C LYS A 390 -8.62 -8.51 -21.90
N MET A 391 -8.63 -9.81 -21.64
CA MET A 391 -9.70 -10.70 -22.15
C MET A 391 -11.06 -10.36 -21.53
N LEU A 392 -11.07 -9.88 -20.28
CA LEU A 392 -12.29 -9.41 -19.60
C LEU A 392 -12.89 -8.16 -20.27
N LEU A 393 -12.08 -7.31 -20.90
CA LEU A 393 -12.57 -6.16 -21.69
C LEU A 393 -13.25 -6.59 -22.99
N LYS A 394 -12.69 -7.61 -23.67
CA LYS A 394 -13.18 -8.08 -24.98
C LYS A 394 -14.54 -8.79 -24.88
N GLY A 395 -14.80 -9.52 -23.79
CA GLY A 395 -16.10 -10.16 -23.56
C GLY A 395 -17.26 -9.19 -23.37
N SER A 396 -17.00 -7.95 -22.92
CA SER A 396 -18.01 -6.92 -22.71
C SER A 396 -18.37 -6.14 -23.99
N THR A 397 -17.45 -6.03 -24.96
CA THR A 397 -17.71 -5.33 -26.24
C THR A 397 -18.70 -6.07 -27.13
N ASP A 398 -18.77 -7.40 -27.04
CA ASP A 398 -19.70 -8.21 -27.83
C ASP A 398 -21.15 -8.09 -27.32
N ILE A 399 -21.33 -7.79 -26.03
CA ILE A 399 -22.65 -7.60 -25.42
C ILE A 399 -23.25 -6.24 -25.81
N ILE A 400 -22.43 -5.19 -25.98
CA ILE A 400 -22.89 -3.84 -26.32
C ILE A 400 -23.27 -3.72 -27.81
N ASN A 401 -22.65 -4.51 -28.70
CA ASN A 401 -22.97 -4.49 -30.12
C ASN A 401 -24.20 -5.34 -30.50
N ASN A 402 -24.65 -6.25 -29.64
CA ASN A 402 -25.87 -7.05 -29.86
C ASN A 402 -27.18 -6.31 -29.52
N ASP A 403 -27.13 -5.10 -28.94
CA ASP A 403 -28.31 -4.23 -28.76
C ASP A 403 -28.66 -3.43 -30.04
N LYS A 404 -28.11 -3.82 -31.20
CA LYS A 404 -28.48 -3.32 -32.54
C LYS A 404 -28.97 -4.45 -33.45
N THR A 405 -30.06 -5.09 -33.07
CA THR A 405 -30.95 -5.83 -33.99
C THR A 405 -32.38 -5.59 -33.59
#